data_AF-L7UFQ4-F1
#
_entry.id   AF-L7UFQ4-F1
#
_cell.length_a   1.000
_cell.length_b   1.000
_cell.length_c   1.000
_cell.angle_alpha   90.00
_cell.angle_beta   90.00
_cell.angle_gamma   90.00
#
_symmetry.space_group_name_H-M   'P 1'
#
loop_
_entity.id
_entity.type
_entity.pdbx_description
1 polymer ?
#
loop_
_entity_poly.entity_id
_entity_poly.type
_entity_poly.pdbx_seq_one_letter_code
_entity_poly.pdbx_strand_id
1 'polypeptide(L)'
;MPKPKPPYPPEFRARIVELAKAGRTTSSLAEEFHVTDTTVRNWVRQSELDEGTRQDGLTSDEKQELARLRREVKVLREERDILSKAAAWFAQEGVWTPKKRSDS
;
A
#
# COMPACT_ATOMS: atom_id res chain seq x y z
N MET A 1 -12.29 -14.16 13.17
CA MET A 1 -11.05 -14.09 12.36
C MET A 1 -9.86 -14.25 13.29
N PRO A 2 -8.92 -15.18 13.05
CA PRO A 2 -7.68 -15.23 13.82
C PRO A 2 -6.90 -13.93 13.64
N LYS A 3 -6.28 -13.41 14.70
CA LYS A 3 -5.44 -12.20 14.63
C LYS A 3 -4.27 -12.46 13.68
N PRO A 4 -3.93 -11.52 12.78
CA PRO A 4 -2.76 -11.67 11.94
C PRO A 4 -1.51 -11.74 12.81
N LYS A 5 -0.57 -12.61 12.44
CA LYS A 5 0.73 -12.70 13.11
C LYS A 5 1.51 -11.40 12.85
N PRO A 6 2.22 -10.86 13.86
CA PRO A 6 3.04 -9.68 13.64
C PRO A 6 4.11 -9.95 12.58
N PRO A 7 4.46 -8.96 11.75
CA PRO A 7 5.53 -9.09 10.79
C PRO A 7 6.86 -9.36 11.50
N TYR A 8 7.73 -10.17 10.88
CA TYR A 8 9.11 -10.32 11.35
C TYR A 8 9.84 -8.97 11.38
N PRO A 9 10.72 -8.72 12.38
CA PRO A 9 11.51 -7.49 12.46
C PRO A 9 12.34 -7.24 11.19
N PRO A 10 12.52 -5.97 10.78
CA PRO A 10 13.28 -5.64 9.57
C PRO A 10 14.74 -6.11 9.64
N GLU A 11 15.41 -5.88 10.78
CA GLU A 11 16.79 -6.30 11.03
C GLU A 11 16.99 -7.81 10.87
N PHE A 12 16.02 -8.61 11.34
CA PHE A 12 16.04 -10.05 11.22
C PHE A 12 15.96 -10.50 9.76
N ARG A 13 15.09 -9.86 8.97
CA ARG A 13 14.97 -10.15 7.52
C ARG A 13 16.23 -9.75 6.79
N ALA A 14 16.78 -8.57 7.07
CA ALA A 14 18.00 -8.06 6.45
C ALA A 14 19.16 -9.04 6.66
N ARG A 15 19.36 -9.50 7.91
CA ARG A 15 20.41 -10.47 8.23
C ARG A 15 20.25 -11.80 7.48
N ILE A 16 19.02 -12.32 7.37
CA ILE A 16 18.77 -13.56 6.61
C ILE A 16 19.05 -13.37 5.12
N VAL A 17 18.68 -12.22 4.55
CA VAL A 17 18.99 -11.89 3.16
C VAL A 17 20.50 -11.77 2.93
N GLU A 18 21.24 -11.13 3.84
CA GLU A 18 22.71 -11.07 3.76
C GLU A 18 23.34 -12.46 3.76
N LEU A 19 22.90 -13.36 4.65
CA LEU A 19 23.40 -14.74 4.69
C LEU A 19 23.07 -15.51 3.40
N ALA A 20 21.89 -15.29 2.82
CA ALA A 20 21.52 -15.90 1.54
C ALA A 20 22.42 -15.40 0.40
N LYS A 21 22.70 -14.09 0.36
CA LYS A 21 23.61 -13.48 -0.62
C LYS A 21 25.06 -13.92 -0.46
N ALA A 22 25.47 -14.24 0.77
CA ALA A 22 26.76 -14.85 1.07
C ALA A 22 26.88 -16.31 0.59
N GLY A 23 25.84 -16.88 -0.04
CA GLY A 23 25.87 -18.20 -0.67
C GLY A 23 25.18 -19.30 0.13
N ARG A 24 24.54 -19.00 1.27
CA ARG A 24 23.76 -20.00 1.99
C ARG A 24 22.45 -20.31 1.25
N THR A 25 22.03 -21.57 1.30
CA THR A 25 20.74 -21.97 0.71
C THR A 25 19.56 -21.48 1.53
N THR A 26 18.46 -21.14 0.86
CA THR A 26 17.22 -20.69 1.52
C THR A 26 16.63 -21.77 2.44
N SER A 27 16.77 -23.06 2.07
CA SER A 27 16.32 -24.20 2.89
C SER A 27 17.09 -24.29 4.21
N SER A 28 18.42 -24.14 4.19
CA SER A 28 19.23 -24.17 5.41
C SER A 28 18.88 -23.01 6.34
N LEU A 29 18.67 -21.81 5.79
CA LEU A 29 18.22 -20.64 6.56
C LEU A 29 16.82 -20.84 7.14
N ALA A 30 15.91 -21.44 6.38
CA ALA A 30 14.56 -21.72 6.83
C ALA A 30 14.53 -22.67 8.04
N GLU A 31 15.30 -23.74 7.98
CA GLU A 31 15.42 -24.72 9.07
C GLU A 31 16.04 -24.10 10.33
N GLU A 32 17.16 -23.38 10.18
CA GLU A 32 17.90 -22.78 11.31
C GLU A 32 17.09 -21.70 12.02
N PHE A 33 16.40 -20.84 11.27
CA PHE A 33 15.68 -19.69 11.81
C PHE A 33 14.19 -19.96 12.04
N HIS A 34 13.74 -21.21 11.84
CA HIS A 34 12.35 -21.65 11.98
C HIS A 34 11.36 -20.81 11.19
N VAL A 35 11.74 -20.43 9.97
CA VAL A 35 10.88 -19.76 8.98
C VAL A 35 10.64 -20.69 7.80
N THR A 36 9.68 -20.38 6.93
CA THR A 36 9.46 -21.20 5.74
C THR A 36 10.44 -20.82 4.62
N ASP A 37 10.87 -21.79 3.80
CA ASP A 37 11.74 -21.53 2.63
C ASP A 37 11.16 -20.46 1.71
N THR A 38 9.84 -20.52 1.48
CA THR A 38 9.12 -19.53 0.67
C THR A 38 9.25 -18.11 1.25
N THR A 39 9.22 -17.96 2.57
CA THR A 39 9.41 -16.65 3.22
C THR A 39 10.81 -16.11 2.96
N VAL A 40 11.86 -16.94 3.13
CA VAL A 40 13.25 -16.54 2.84
C VAL A 40 13.41 -16.16 1.38
N ARG A 41 12.90 -16.98 0.46
CA ARG A 41 12.94 -16.72 -0.99
C ARG A 41 12.27 -15.41 -1.36
N ASN A 42 11.13 -15.10 -0.74
CA ASN A 42 10.42 -13.85 -0.97
C ASN A 42 11.21 -12.64 -0.48
N TRP A 43 11.93 -12.74 0.64
CA TRP A 43 12.78 -11.66 1.12
C TRP A 43 13.98 -11.42 0.21
N VAL A 44 14.64 -12.48 -0.24
CA VAL A 44 15.75 -12.37 -1.21
C VAL A 44 15.25 -11.73 -2.50
N ARG A 45 14.13 -12.22 -3.05
CA ARG A 45 13.51 -11.64 -4.25
C ARG A 45 13.15 -10.16 -4.07
N GLN A 46 12.59 -9.77 -2.93
CA GLN A 46 12.27 -8.37 -2.67
C GLN A 46 13.53 -7.52 -2.59
N SER A 47 14.58 -8.00 -1.93
CA SER A 47 15.86 -7.30 -1.88
C SER A 47 16.50 -7.12 -3.25
N GLU A 48 16.41 -8.13 -4.14
CA GLU A 48 16.87 -8.01 -5.53
C GLU A 48 16.07 -6.97 -6.34
N LEU A 49 14.76 -6.84 -6.08
CA LEU A 49 13.93 -5.79 -6.68
C LEU A 49 14.34 -4.41 -6.16
N ASP A 50 14.50 -4.29 -4.84
CA ASP A 50 14.85 -3.02 -4.17
C ASP A 50 16.25 -2.53 -4.59
N GLU A 51 17.17 -3.45 -4.92
CA GLU A 51 18.50 -3.15 -5.46
C GLU A 51 18.54 -2.98 -6.98
N GLY A 52 17.42 -3.21 -7.67
CA GLY A 52 17.33 -3.12 -9.14
C GLY A 52 18.04 -4.25 -9.90
N THR A 53 18.52 -5.28 -9.21
CA THR A 53 19.10 -6.49 -9.85
C THR A 53 18.02 -7.33 -10.53
N ARG A 54 16.76 -7.17 -10.11
CA ARG A 54 15.57 -7.78 -10.69
C ARG A 54 14.56 -6.69 -11.05
N GLN A 55 13.78 -6.90 -12.11
CA GLN A 55 12.82 -5.92 -12.63
C GLN A 55 11.40 -6.50 -12.87
N ASP A 56 11.15 -7.74 -12.44
CA ASP A 56 9.88 -8.45 -12.66
C ASP A 56 8.81 -8.16 -11.59
N GLY A 57 8.93 -7.03 -10.88
CA GLY A 57 8.06 -6.65 -9.78
C GLY A 57 8.34 -5.24 -9.26
N LEU A 58 7.52 -4.82 -8.29
CA LEU A 58 7.65 -3.52 -7.65
C LEU A 58 8.63 -3.57 -6.47
N THR A 59 9.39 -2.50 -6.29
CA THR A 59 10.19 -2.27 -5.09
C THR A 59 9.29 -2.09 -3.87
N SER A 60 9.87 -2.19 -2.68
CA SER A 60 9.20 -1.96 -1.41
C SER A 60 8.63 -0.53 -1.33
N ASP A 61 9.37 0.45 -1.83
CA ASP A 61 8.97 1.86 -1.86
C ASP A 61 7.81 2.09 -2.83
N GLU A 62 7.87 1.51 -4.04
CA GLU A 62 6.78 1.58 -5.02
C GLU A 62 5.50 0.94 -4.48
N LYS A 63 5.61 -0.18 -3.77
CA LYS A 63 4.45 -0.83 -3.11
C LYS A 63 3.85 0.06 -2.02
N GLN A 64 4.70 0.71 -1.23
CA GLN A 64 4.24 1.61 -0.17
C GLN A 64 3.52 2.82 -0.75
N GLU A 65 4.08 3.44 -1.79
CA GLU A 65 3.47 4.58 -2.46
C GLU A 65 2.15 4.20 -3.14
N LEU A 66 2.11 3.07 -3.83
CA LEU A 66 0.88 2.55 -4.42
C LEU A 66 -0.22 2.32 -3.36
N ALA A 67 0.15 1.81 -2.20
CA ALA A 67 -0.79 1.63 -1.09
C ALA A 67 -1.28 2.97 -0.52
N ARG A 68 -0.40 3.98 -0.41
CA ARG A 68 -0.77 5.34 0.01
C ARG A 68 -1.75 5.96 -0.96
N LEU A 69 -1.41 5.99 -2.25
CA LEU A 69 -2.24 6.58 -3.30
C LEU A 69 -3.59 5.89 -3.42
N ARG A 70 -3.67 4.56 -3.26
CA ARG A 70 -4.95 3.84 -3.25
C ARG A 70 -5.85 4.27 -2.09
N ARG A 71 -5.29 4.55 -0.91
CA ARG A 71 -6.05 5.07 0.23
C ARG A 71 -6.52 6.49 -0.02
N GLU A 72 -5.63 7.34 -0.53
CA GLU A 72 -5.96 8.73 -0.86
C GLU A 72 -7.06 8.82 -1.92
N VAL A 73 -6.94 8.08 -3.01
CA VAL A 73 -7.97 8.02 -4.06
C VAL A 73 -9.31 7.53 -3.50
N LYS A 74 -9.30 6.59 -2.55
CA LYS A 74 -10.53 6.14 -1.88
C LYS A 74 -11.18 7.29 -1.11
N VAL A 75 -10.41 8.01 -0.30
CA VAL A 75 -10.90 9.16 0.48
C VAL A 75 -11.43 10.26 -0.45
N LEU A 76 -10.68 10.64 -1.48
CA LEU A 76 -11.09 11.65 -2.45
C LEU A 76 -12.39 11.27 -3.18
N ARG A 77 -12.58 9.99 -3.50
CA ARG A 77 -13.84 9.51 -4.10
C ARG A 77 -15.01 9.64 -3.12
N GLU A 78 -14.81 9.27 -1.86
CA GLU A 78 -15.83 9.41 -0.81
C GLU A 78 -16.22 10.89 -0.61
N GLU A 79 -15.23 11.79 -0.53
CA GLU A 79 -15.47 13.24 -0.39
C GLU A 79 -16.22 13.82 -1.60
N ARG A 80 -15.78 13.47 -2.81
CA ARG A 80 -16.42 13.89 -4.06
C ARG A 80 -17.88 13.42 -4.10
N ASP A 81 -18.16 12.19 -3.66
CA ASP A 81 -19.52 11.65 -3.66
C ASP A 81 -20.41 12.33 -2.62
N ILE A 82 -19.88 12.70 -1.45
CA ILE A 82 -20.60 13.49 -0.44
C ILE A 82 -20.94 14.88 -1.01
N LEU A 83 -19.96 15.57 -1.58
CA LEU A 83 -20.17 16.90 -2.18
C LEU A 83 -21.18 16.85 -3.33
N SER A 84 -21.09 15.82 -4.18
CA SER A 84 -22.03 15.63 -5.29
C SER A 84 -23.46 15.41 -4.79
N LYS A 85 -23.65 14.62 -3.73
CA LYS A 85 -24.97 14.41 -3.11
C LYS A 85 -25.50 15.70 -2.47
N ALA A 86 -24.66 16.46 -1.78
CA ALA A 86 -25.04 17.75 -1.21
C ALA A 86 -25.47 18.74 -2.30
N ALA A 87 -24.70 18.87 -3.38
CA ALA A 87 -25.04 19.73 -4.51
C ALA A 87 -26.38 19.34 -5.17
N ALA A 88 -26.62 18.03 -5.35
CA ALA A 88 -27.89 17.54 -5.87
C ALA A 88 -29.07 17.87 -4.94
N TRP A 89 -28.89 17.70 -3.63
CA TRP A 89 -29.89 18.06 -2.63
C TRP A 89 -30.21 19.58 -2.66
N PHE A 90 -29.19 20.44 -2.67
CA PHE A 90 -29.38 21.90 -2.78
C PHE A 90 -30.06 22.33 -4.08
N ALA A 91 -29.75 21.66 -5.20
CA ALA A 91 -30.40 21.95 -6.48
C ALA A 91 -31.88 21.53 -6.49
N GLN A 92 -32.25 20.47 -5.76
CA GLN A 92 -33.63 20.01 -5.62
C GLN A 92 -34.46 20.86 -4.66
N GLU A 93 -33.87 21.38 -3.58
CA GLU A 93 -34.59 22.15 -2.55
C GLU A 93 -34.72 23.66 -2.85
N GLY A 94 -34.22 24.15 -3.99
CA GLY A 94 -34.56 25.48 -4.51
C GLY A 94 -34.15 26.67 -3.63
N VAL A 95 -33.16 26.51 -2.74
CA VAL A 95 -32.72 27.59 -1.82
C VAL A 95 -31.87 28.67 -2.52
N TRP A 96 -31.79 28.68 -3.85
CA TRP A 96 -31.25 29.82 -4.61
C TRP A 96 -32.34 30.48 -5.45
N THR A 97 -33.07 31.41 -4.84
CA THR A 97 -33.73 32.50 -5.57
C THR A 97 -32.76 33.68 -5.63
N PRO A 98 -32.01 33.91 -6.74
CA PRO A 98 -31.34 35.18 -6.92
C PRO A 98 -32.42 36.27 -6.96
N LYS A 99 -32.40 37.15 -5.96
CA LYS A 99 -33.31 38.31 -5.90
C LYS A 99 -33.11 39.11 -7.19
N LYS A 100 -34.12 39.11 -8.08
CA LYS A 100 -34.15 40.00 -9.25
C LYS A 100 -33.87 41.41 -8.73
N ARG A 101 -32.76 42.01 -9.16
CA ARG A 101 -32.59 43.45 -9.03
C ARG A 101 -33.70 44.07 -9.87
N SER A 102 -34.68 44.65 -9.18
CA SER A 102 -35.68 45.52 -9.78
C SER A 102 -34.95 46.72 -10.39
N ASP A 103 -35.03 46.84 -11.70
CA ASP A 103 -34.72 48.07 -12.42
C ASP A 103 -35.63 49.20 -11.89
N SER A 104 -35.02 50.34 -11.60
CA SER A 104 -35.67 51.65 -11.52
C SER A 104 -34.70 52.69 -12.04
#